data_AF-A0A950JGB4-F1
#
_entry.id   AF-A0A950JGB4-F1
#
_cell.length_a   1.000
_cell.length_b   1.000
_cell.length_c   1.000
_cell.angle_alpha   90.00
_cell.angle_beta   90.00
_cell.angle_gamma   90.00
#
_symmetry.space_group_name_H-M   'P 1'
#
loop_
_entity.id
_entity.type
_entity.pdbx_description
1 polymer ?
#
loop_
_entity_poly.entity_id
_entity_poly.type
_entity_poly.pdbx_seq_one_letter_code
_entity_poly.pdbx_strand_id
1 'polypeptide(L)'
;MTDETARTPGWHATTILMVRKGGKAVIGGDGQVSMGQTVVKSNARKVRRLAKGEVIAGFAGATADAFTLFERLEAKLEQYPGQLARACVELAKDWRTDRYLRRLEAMLIVADKSTAFTISGAGDVLEPEADEFGAAMAIGSGGNYALAAA
;
A
#
# COMPACT_ATOMS: atom_id res chain seq x y z
N MET A 1 5.08 -39.24 6.56
CA MET A 1 5.98 -38.27 7.19
C MET A 1 6.06 -37.07 6.27
N THR A 2 5.06 -36.20 6.37
CA THR A 2 4.97 -34.97 5.56
C THR A 2 5.90 -33.95 6.19
N ASP A 3 6.84 -33.48 5.38
CA ASP A 3 7.77 -32.40 5.67
C ASP A 3 6.98 -31.12 6.01
N GLU A 4 6.65 -30.94 7.28
CA GLU A 4 6.32 -29.63 7.85
C GLU A 4 7.59 -28.78 7.79
N THR A 5 7.86 -28.27 6.59
CA THR A 5 8.79 -27.15 6.42
C THR A 5 8.45 -26.12 7.48
N ALA A 6 9.37 -25.92 8.41
CA ALA A 6 9.28 -24.91 9.45
C ALA A 6 8.94 -23.58 8.78
N ARG A 7 7.66 -23.20 8.79
CA ARG A 7 7.24 -21.87 8.37
C ARG A 7 7.92 -20.92 9.33
N THR A 8 9.00 -20.29 8.89
CA THR A 8 9.57 -19.12 9.54
C THR A 8 8.39 -18.22 9.93
N PRO A 9 8.28 -17.76 11.18
CA PRO A 9 7.10 -17.03 11.61
C PRO A 9 6.84 -15.87 10.65
N GLY A 10 5.72 -15.92 9.94
CA GLY A 10 5.39 -14.92 8.94
C GLY A 10 5.37 -13.54 9.60
N TRP A 11 6.00 -12.56 8.95
CA TRP A 11 5.86 -11.18 9.37
C TRP A 11 4.47 -10.70 8.96
N HIS A 12 3.60 -10.43 9.94
CA HIS A 12 2.33 -9.78 9.69
C HIS A 12 2.54 -8.27 9.74
N ALA A 13 2.25 -7.62 8.62
CA ALA A 13 2.31 -6.17 8.48
C ALA A 13 1.05 -5.50 9.05
N THR A 14 1.15 -4.18 9.18
CA THR A 14 0.05 -3.26 9.50
C THR A 14 -1.08 -3.37 8.47
N THR A 15 -2.27 -3.02 8.89
CA THR A 15 -3.45 -2.78 8.07
C THR A 15 -3.46 -1.33 7.61
N ILE A 16 -3.64 -1.10 6.32
CA ILE A 16 -3.87 0.22 5.74
C ILE A 16 -5.26 0.23 5.13
N LEU A 17 -6.04 1.27 5.41
CA LEU A 17 -7.35 1.53 4.83
C LEU A 17 -7.34 2.90 4.15
N MET A 18 -7.87 2.97 2.94
CA MET A 18 -8.18 4.20 2.24
C MET A 18 -9.69 4.30 2.06
N VAL A 19 -10.22 5.49 2.34
CA VAL A 19 -11.61 5.85 2.09
C VAL A 19 -11.65 7.17 1.34
N ARG A 20 -12.44 7.20 0.26
CA ARG A 20 -12.73 8.40 -0.52
C ARG A 20 -14.23 8.66 -0.48
N LYS A 21 -14.63 9.76 0.15
CA LYS A 21 -16.03 10.16 0.35
C LYS A 21 -16.17 11.67 0.45
N GLY A 22 -17.21 12.23 -0.18
CA GLY A 22 -17.50 13.67 -0.11
C GLY A 22 -16.36 14.57 -0.59
N GLY A 23 -15.68 14.17 -1.68
CA GLY A 23 -14.55 14.92 -2.25
C GLY A 23 -13.28 14.92 -1.40
N LYS A 24 -13.18 14.03 -0.39
CA LYS A 24 -12.00 13.86 0.45
C LYS A 24 -11.48 12.43 0.32
N ALA A 25 -10.16 12.29 0.30
CA ALA A 25 -9.48 11.01 0.41
C ALA A 25 -8.71 10.97 1.75
N VAL A 26 -8.85 9.85 2.46
CA VAL A 26 -8.16 9.59 3.73
C VAL A 26 -7.49 8.24 3.63
N ILE A 27 -6.23 8.17 4.06
CA ILE A 27 -5.52 6.90 4.27
C ILE A 27 -5.14 6.84 5.74
N GLY A 28 -5.57 5.77 6.41
CA GLY A 28 -5.20 5.44 7.78
C GLY A 28 -4.53 4.07 7.84
N GLY A 29 -3.83 3.81 8.93
CA GLY A 29 -3.30 2.49 9.22
C GLY A 29 -2.95 2.34 10.68
N ASP A 30 -2.96 1.11 11.17
CA ASP A 30 -2.51 0.80 12.51
C ASP A 30 -0.97 0.71 12.58
N GLY A 31 -0.45 0.52 13.80
CA GLY A 31 0.99 0.49 14.07
C GLY A 31 1.54 -0.88 14.45
N GLN A 32 0.72 -1.93 14.47
CA GLN A 32 1.13 -3.25 14.92
C GLN A 32 2.00 -3.96 13.87
N VAL A 33 3.14 -4.46 14.31
CA VAL A 33 4.00 -5.38 13.57
C VAL A 33 4.15 -6.63 14.40
N SER A 34 3.81 -7.78 13.82
CA SER A 34 3.87 -9.07 14.51
C SER A 34 4.79 -10.04 13.78
N MET A 35 5.54 -10.82 14.54
CA MET A 35 6.34 -11.94 14.03
C MET A 35 5.68 -13.23 14.53
N GLY A 36 4.97 -13.92 13.63
CA GLY A 36 4.01 -14.95 14.05
C GLY A 36 2.95 -14.37 14.99
N GLN A 37 2.80 -14.98 16.16
CA GLN A 37 1.81 -14.56 17.17
C GLN A 37 2.32 -13.47 18.13
N THR A 38 3.58 -13.06 18.00
CA THR A 38 4.21 -12.10 18.93
C THR A 38 4.19 -10.70 18.34
N VAL A 39 3.63 -9.74 19.08
CA VAL A 39 3.73 -8.31 18.74
C VAL A 39 5.15 -7.81 19.01
N VAL A 40 5.84 -7.36 17.96
CA VAL A 40 7.23 -6.85 18.04
C VAL A 40 7.25 -5.32 18.19
N LYS A 41 6.26 -4.64 17.60
CA LYS A 41 6.14 -3.17 17.65
C LYS A 41 4.68 -2.77 17.51
N SER A 42 4.26 -1.73 18.24
CA SER A 42 2.86 -1.25 18.24
C SER A 42 2.65 0.12 17.59
N ASN A 43 3.73 0.83 17.24
CA ASN A 43 3.69 2.22 16.77
C ASN A 43 4.39 2.43 15.42
N ALA A 44 4.38 1.42 14.54
CA ALA A 44 4.85 1.60 13.18
C ALA A 44 4.03 2.69 12.46
N ARG A 45 4.70 3.48 11.62
CA ARG A 45 4.05 4.48 10.77
C ARG A 45 4.33 4.12 9.32
N LYS A 46 3.29 3.67 8.63
CA LYS A 46 3.37 3.10 7.28
C LYS A 46 2.58 3.90 6.25
N VAL A 47 1.99 5.02 6.68
CA VAL A 47 1.36 6.03 5.84
C VAL A 47 2.29 7.23 5.74
N ARG A 48 2.52 7.71 4.53
CA ARG A 48 3.39 8.84 4.24
C ARG A 48 2.71 9.79 3.25
N ARG A 49 2.99 11.09 3.41
CA ARG A 49 2.63 12.12 2.44
C ARG A 49 3.77 12.30 1.45
N LEU A 50 3.43 12.36 0.16
CA LEU A 50 4.33 12.55 -0.98
C LEU A 50 3.85 13.75 -1.81
N ALA A 51 4.60 14.14 -2.83
CA ALA A 51 4.31 15.25 -3.73
C ALA A 51 3.93 16.52 -2.96
N LYS A 52 4.78 16.94 -2.02
CA LYS A 52 4.56 18.12 -1.15
C LYS A 52 3.24 18.08 -0.37
N GLY A 53 2.70 16.88 -0.11
CA GLY A 53 1.50 16.67 0.67
C GLY A 53 0.21 16.47 -0.13
N GLU A 54 0.28 16.55 -1.46
CA GLU A 54 -0.87 16.36 -2.35
C GLU A 54 -1.28 14.88 -2.50
N VAL A 55 -0.33 13.97 -2.29
CA VAL A 55 -0.53 12.53 -2.39
C VAL A 55 -0.30 11.88 -1.03
N ILE A 56 -1.15 10.92 -0.67
CA ILE A 56 -0.98 10.06 0.51
C ILE A 56 -0.74 8.64 0.01
N ALA A 57 0.26 7.97 0.57
CA ALA A 57 0.58 6.59 0.24
C ALA A 57 0.70 5.74 1.51
N GLY A 58 0.25 4.49 1.46
CA GLY A 58 0.32 3.53 2.56
C GLY A 58 0.81 2.16 2.09
N PHE A 59 1.71 1.55 2.85
CA PHE A 59 2.37 0.30 2.47
C PHE A 59 2.28 -0.76 3.57
N ALA A 60 1.79 -1.95 3.24
CA ALA A 60 1.62 -3.06 4.19
C ALA A 60 2.71 -4.13 4.03
N GLY A 61 3.97 -3.76 4.33
CA GLY A 61 5.12 -4.67 4.25
C GLY A 61 6.33 -4.21 5.04
N ALA A 62 7.51 -4.75 4.71
CA ALA A 62 8.76 -4.41 5.38
C ALA A 62 9.13 -2.93 5.21
N THR A 63 9.78 -2.35 6.22
CA THR A 63 10.04 -0.90 6.24
C THR A 63 11.00 -0.45 5.14
N ALA A 64 12.03 -1.25 4.84
CA ALA A 64 13.00 -0.92 3.79
C ALA A 64 12.34 -0.84 2.41
N ASP A 65 11.53 -1.84 2.05
CA ASP A 65 10.80 -1.88 0.78
C ASP A 65 9.85 -0.68 0.65
N ALA A 66 9.19 -0.29 1.75
CA ALA A 66 8.31 0.88 1.78
C ALA A 66 9.07 2.16 1.39
N PHE A 67 10.26 2.39 1.95
CA PHE A 67 11.07 3.55 1.63
C PHE A 67 11.49 3.57 0.16
N THR A 68 11.95 2.43 -0.35
CA THR A 68 12.33 2.31 -1.76
C THR A 68 11.16 2.60 -2.70
N LEU A 69 9.98 2.07 -2.43
CA LEU A 69 8.80 2.30 -3.27
C LEU A 69 8.28 3.74 -3.16
N PHE A 70 8.33 4.36 -1.97
CA PHE A 70 7.98 5.77 -1.82
C PHE A 70 8.93 6.68 -2.59
N GLU A 71 10.24 6.45 -2.53
CA GLU A 71 11.22 7.23 -3.28
C GLU A 71 11.03 7.11 -4.79
N ARG A 72 10.78 5.89 -5.29
CA ARG A 72 10.48 5.67 -6.71
C ARG A 72 9.17 6.35 -7.12
N LEU A 73 8.13 6.27 -6.29
CA LEU A 73 6.87 6.95 -6.56
C LEU A 73 7.02 8.47 -6.57
N GLU A 74 7.77 9.05 -5.63
CA GLU A 74 8.07 10.48 -5.58
C GLU A 74 8.73 10.94 -6.90
N ALA A 75 9.73 10.20 -7.38
CA ALA A 75 10.38 10.49 -8.65
C ALA A 75 9.40 10.44 -9.85
N LYS A 76 8.45 9.48 -9.87
CA LYS A 76 7.41 9.43 -10.92
C LYS A 76 6.42 10.59 -10.82
N LEU A 77 6.06 11.01 -9.61
CA LEU A 77 5.17 12.16 -9.37
C LEU A 77 5.84 13.47 -9.81
N GLU A 78 7.15 13.61 -9.60
CA GLU A 78 7.93 14.74 -10.11
C GLU A 78 8.03 14.73 -11.65
N GLN A 79 8.21 13.55 -12.25
CA GLN A 79 8.27 13.39 -13.70
C GLN A 79 6.92 13.64 -14.39
N TYR A 80 5.81 13.31 -13.71
CA TYR A 80 4.44 13.46 -14.23
C TYR A 80 3.55 14.26 -13.27
N PRO A 81 3.79 15.58 -13.11
CA PRO A 81 3.05 16.40 -12.15
C PRO A 81 1.54 16.37 -12.42
N GLY A 82 0.75 16.16 -11.36
CA GLY A 82 -0.71 16.10 -11.42
C GLY A 82 -1.30 14.88 -12.12
N GLN A 83 -0.49 13.91 -12.55
CA GLN A 83 -0.94 12.70 -13.24
C GLN A 83 -0.70 11.46 -12.37
N LEU A 84 -1.47 11.32 -11.28
CA LEU A 84 -1.30 10.22 -10.33
C LEU A 84 -1.39 8.84 -11.01
N ALA A 85 -2.44 8.62 -11.81
CA ALA A 85 -2.63 7.36 -12.54
C ALA A 85 -1.40 6.97 -13.38
N ARG A 86 -0.82 7.94 -14.09
CA ARG A 86 0.37 7.73 -14.90
C ARG A 86 1.59 7.40 -14.04
N ALA A 87 1.80 8.13 -12.94
CA ALA A 87 2.88 7.85 -12.01
C ALA A 87 2.76 6.44 -11.41
N CYS A 88 1.55 6.00 -11.06
CA CYS A 88 1.28 4.65 -10.56
C CYS A 88 1.58 3.57 -11.60
N VAL A 89 1.17 3.76 -12.86
CA VAL A 89 1.45 2.83 -13.97
C VAL A 89 2.95 2.73 -14.25
N GLU A 90 3.67 3.85 -14.27
CA GLU A 90 5.11 3.83 -14.49
C GLU A 90 5.87 3.20 -13.31
N LEU A 91 5.41 3.41 -12.06
CA LEU A 91 5.93 2.69 -10.91
C LEU A 91 5.69 1.18 -11.03
N ALA A 92 4.48 0.76 -11.42
CA ALA A 92 4.13 -0.65 -11.56
C ALA A 92 5.02 -1.37 -12.59
N LYS A 93 5.34 -0.70 -13.71
CA LYS A 93 6.29 -1.21 -14.72
C LYS A 93 7.70 -1.39 -14.14
N ASP A 94 8.21 -0.37 -13.44
CA ASP A 94 9.52 -0.43 -12.80
C ASP A 94 9.58 -1.50 -11.71
N TRP A 95 8.52 -1.64 -10.92
CA TRP A 95 8.42 -2.63 -9.85
C TRP A 95 8.43 -4.06 -10.44
N ARG A 96 7.60 -4.32 -11.46
CA ARG A 96 7.51 -5.64 -12.11
C ARG A 96 8.83 -6.09 -12.75
N THR A 97 9.62 -5.14 -13.28
CA THR A 97 10.89 -5.44 -13.97
C THR A 97 12.06 -5.57 -13.01
N ASP A 98 11.99 -4.97 -11.82
CA ASP A 98 13.02 -5.06 -10.80
C ASP A 98 13.14 -6.49 -10.23
N ARG A 99 14.35 -7.05 -10.30
CA ARG A 99 14.63 -8.43 -9.90
C ARG A 99 14.27 -8.71 -8.44
N TYR A 100 14.46 -7.74 -7.55
CA TYR A 100 14.22 -7.87 -6.12
C TYR A 100 12.77 -7.54 -5.78
N LEU A 101 12.29 -6.38 -6.24
CA LEU A 101 10.98 -5.89 -5.82
C LEU A 101 9.81 -6.73 -6.36
N ARG A 102 9.93 -7.35 -7.54
CA ARG A 102 8.84 -8.16 -8.13
C ARG A 102 8.43 -9.40 -7.31
N ARG A 103 9.26 -9.80 -6.33
CA ARG A 103 8.97 -10.94 -5.44
C ARG A 103 8.31 -10.52 -4.13
N LEU A 104 8.10 -9.21 -3.94
CA LEU A 104 7.41 -8.69 -2.77
C LEU A 104 5.93 -9.01 -2.88
N GLU A 105 5.39 -9.68 -1.86
CA GLU A 105 3.95 -9.95 -1.72
C GLU A 105 3.18 -8.72 -1.18
N ALA A 106 3.88 -7.63 -0.89
CA ALA A 106 3.28 -6.42 -0.35
C ALA A 106 2.60 -5.58 -1.44
N MET A 107 1.57 -4.85 -1.03
CA MET A 107 0.83 -3.90 -1.86
C MET A 107 1.05 -2.46 -1.36
N LEU A 108 0.84 -1.51 -2.26
CA LEU A 108 0.90 -0.08 -2.01
C LEU A 108 -0.44 0.57 -2.36
N ILE A 109 -1.07 1.25 -1.40
CA ILE A 109 -2.22 2.13 -1.67
C ILE A 109 -1.69 3.56 -1.86
N VAL A 110 -2.17 4.27 -2.88
CA VAL A 110 -1.84 5.66 -3.16
C VAL A 110 -3.12 6.42 -3.49
N ALA A 111 -3.28 7.64 -2.98
CA ALA A 111 -4.43 8.49 -3.29
C ALA A 111 -4.06 9.97 -3.35
N ASP A 112 -4.72 10.70 -4.24
CA ASP A 112 -4.82 12.15 -4.23
C ASP A 112 -6.26 12.58 -3.89
N LYS A 113 -6.59 13.86 -4.07
CA LYS A 113 -7.93 14.41 -3.80
C LYS A 113 -9.06 13.78 -4.65
N SER A 114 -8.72 13.18 -5.80
CA SER A 114 -9.64 12.78 -6.85
C SER A 114 -9.66 11.28 -7.09
N THR A 115 -8.50 10.63 -7.07
CA THR A 115 -8.28 9.24 -7.50
C THR A 115 -7.47 8.48 -6.47
N ALA A 116 -7.61 7.16 -6.47
CA ALA A 116 -6.85 6.27 -5.60
C ALA A 116 -6.55 4.96 -6.33
N PHE A 117 -5.41 4.35 -6.01
CA PHE A 117 -4.91 3.16 -6.66
C PHE A 117 -4.28 2.20 -5.65
N THR A 118 -4.49 0.90 -5.85
CA THR A 118 -3.63 -0.15 -5.30
C THR A 118 -2.65 -0.63 -6.36
N ILE A 119 -1.38 -0.74 -5.98
CA ILE A 119 -0.28 -1.14 -6.86
C ILE A 119 0.37 -2.40 -6.30
N SER A 120 0.64 -3.38 -7.16
CA SER A 120 1.28 -4.65 -6.81
C SER A 120 2.63 -4.84 -7.52
N GLY A 121 3.49 -5.69 -6.94
CA GLY A 121 4.74 -6.12 -7.58
C GLY A 121 4.55 -6.98 -8.84
N ALA A 122 3.35 -7.50 -9.08
CA ALA A 122 2.99 -8.16 -10.33
C ALA A 122 2.73 -7.16 -11.48
N GLY A 123 2.66 -5.86 -11.16
CA GLY A 123 2.44 -4.78 -12.12
C GLY A 123 0.97 -4.39 -12.27
N ASP A 124 0.10 -4.80 -11.34
CA ASP A 124 -1.30 -4.39 -11.35
C ASP A 124 -1.44 -2.97 -10.79
N VAL A 125 -2.36 -2.21 -11.39
CA VAL A 125 -2.78 -0.89 -10.92
C VAL A 125 -4.31 -0.88 -10.92
N LEU A 126 -4.89 -0.89 -9.73
CA LEU A 126 -6.33 -1.10 -9.55
C LEU A 126 -6.94 0.12 -8.86
N GLU A 127 -7.99 0.68 -9.45
CA GLU A 127 -8.84 1.68 -8.79
C GLU A 127 -9.88 0.99 -7.90
N PRO A 128 -10.32 1.63 -6.80
CA PRO A 128 -11.45 1.11 -6.05
C PRO A 128 -12.73 1.18 -6.87
N GLU A 129 -13.59 0.19 -6.66
CA GLU A 129 -14.99 0.34 -7.02
C GLU A 129 -15.60 1.51 -6.22
N ALA A 130 -16.41 2.31 -6.90
CA ALA A 130 -17.09 3.45 -6.31
C ALA A 130 -18.60 3.26 -6.41
N ASP A 131 -19.29 3.55 -5.32
CA ASP A 131 -20.75 3.55 -5.22
C ASP A 131 -21.27 4.92 -4.76
N GLU A 132 -22.56 4.99 -4.42
CA GLU A 132 -23.20 6.22 -3.94
C GLU A 132 -22.67 6.70 -2.58
N PHE A 133 -22.04 5.81 -1.80
CA PHE A 133 -21.51 6.10 -0.46
C PHE A 133 -20.02 6.48 -0.48
N GLY A 134 -19.29 6.11 -1.52
CA GLY A 134 -17.89 6.47 -1.73
C GLY A 134 -17.09 5.36 -2.40
N ALA A 135 -15.81 5.28 -2.05
CA ALA A 135 -14.91 4.23 -2.51
C ALA A 135 -13.92 3.88 -1.40
N ALA A 136 -13.59 2.60 -1.23
CA ALA A 136 -12.66 2.14 -0.22
C ALA A 136 -11.69 1.07 -0.74
N MET A 137 -10.50 1.02 -0.17
CA MET A 137 -9.51 -0.04 -0.41
C MET A 137 -8.76 -0.34 0.88
N ALA A 138 -8.39 -1.59 1.09
CA ALA A 138 -7.57 -1.95 2.23
C ALA A 138 -6.50 -2.98 1.84
N ILE A 139 -5.37 -2.92 2.53
CA ILE A 139 -4.26 -3.88 2.39
C ILE A 139 -3.72 -4.26 3.77
N GLY A 140 -2.95 -5.34 3.84
CA GLY A 140 -2.33 -5.81 5.07
C GLY A 140 -3.16 -6.83 5.85
N SER A 141 -2.69 -7.18 7.04
CA SER A 141 -3.19 -8.33 7.80
C SER A 141 -4.68 -8.25 8.15
N GLY A 142 -5.19 -7.05 8.45
CA GLY A 142 -6.59 -6.78 8.73
C GLY A 142 -7.40 -6.22 7.57
N GLY A 143 -6.84 -6.21 6.34
CA GLY A 143 -7.39 -5.47 5.20
C GLY A 143 -8.87 -5.77 4.93
N ASN A 144 -9.21 -7.06 4.83
CA ASN A 144 -10.59 -7.48 4.51
C ASN A 144 -11.60 -7.05 5.59
N TYR A 145 -11.21 -7.05 6.86
CA TYR A 145 -12.08 -6.61 7.96
C TYR A 145 -12.28 -5.09 7.93
N ALA A 146 -11.21 -4.35 7.68
CA ALA A 146 -11.28 -2.89 7.54
C ALA A 146 -12.13 -2.48 6.33
N LEU A 147 -11.99 -3.19 5.21
CA LEU A 147 -12.77 -2.93 4.00
C LEU A 147 -14.26 -3.22 4.19
N ALA A 148 -14.61 -4.34 4.83
CA ALA A 148 -16.02 -4.70 5.07
C ALA A 148 -16.76 -3.73 6.01
N ALA A 149 -16.04 -2.95 6.81
CA ALA A 149 -16.60 -1.98 7.76
C ALA A 149 -16.68 -0.54 7.23
N ALA A 150 -15.98 -0.24 6.13
CA ALA A 150 -15.84 1.11 5.57
C ALA A 150 -17.02 1.48 4.66
#